data_AF-A0A834XBP9-F1
#
_entry.id   AF-A0A834XBP9-F1
#
_cell.length_a   1.000
_cell.length_b   1.000
_cell.length_c   1.000
_cell.angle_alpha   90.00
_cell.angle_beta   90.00
_cell.angle_gamma   90.00
#
_symmetry.space_group_name_H-M   'P 1'
#
loop_
_entity.id
_entity.type
_entity.pdbx_description
1 polymer ?
#
loop_
_entity_poly.entity_id
_entity_poly.type
_entity_poly.pdbx_seq_one_letter_code
_entity_poly.pdbx_strand_id
1 'polypeptide(L)'
;MSFVSQDCALSLLATILLLLLTSQSSCASKKTHTHVNSVDFLSQKFEVEPGHVANMFYYDIEFPKGHIGIKSVKAEIVDEAGKSIPLYEAYVHHYIITKYHQRKKVVQNTTALPNRWIFPHKDYVLKRNSGMCQKEVISHFFGLGSESRGTRTEIPDPYAIEVGNPKEIPQGFEEKWMINIQIIDLRGVKDEKGCMDCRCNLYNVTHNEEGLPLPPTYKGGFLCCYHNTKCQLKEGFEGAKRSLHLKYTVKWVEWDHSVLPLEVYVFDVTDSVQVSSNGEKGPRFNHNCLVEYEIESCNNITTHKDDDDDGCLHVKKTRIPFENDGYVIYGGAHLHFGGVNATLYGQDGRVICSSKPEYGTGEEVGNEKGFLVGMTTCYPNPGSVKVVDGETLTLESVYVGNTSRTGLMNDFTLLDLDAIGCKSLQDKRGLFNLFLSTARVTSGFLTG
;
A
#
# COMPACT_ATOMS: atom_id res chain seq x y z
N MET A 1 47.71 26.87 -37.61
CA MET A 1 46.94 25.62 -37.67
C MET A 1 47.49 24.71 -36.59
N SER A 2 46.77 24.58 -35.47
CA SER A 2 47.20 23.77 -34.33
C SER A 2 46.69 22.35 -34.51
N PHE A 3 47.60 21.41 -34.75
CA PHE A 3 47.28 19.98 -34.75
C PHE A 3 47.09 19.52 -33.31
N VAL A 4 45.84 19.32 -32.90
CA VAL A 4 45.56 18.53 -31.71
C VAL A 4 45.90 17.08 -32.06
N SER A 5 46.84 16.49 -31.33
CA SER A 5 47.22 15.08 -31.51
C SER A 5 45.98 14.18 -31.42
N GLN A 6 45.89 13.23 -32.35
CA GLN A 6 44.79 12.27 -32.48
C GLN A 6 44.60 11.44 -31.19
N ASP A 7 45.69 11.24 -30.43
CA ASP A 7 45.68 10.57 -29.12
C ASP A 7 45.00 11.41 -28.04
N CYS A 8 45.12 12.74 -28.13
CA CYS A 8 44.47 13.67 -27.20
C CYS A 8 42.95 13.68 -27.40
N ALA A 9 42.50 13.58 -28.66
CA ALA A 9 41.08 13.51 -29.01
C ALA A 9 40.43 12.17 -28.59
N LEU A 10 41.15 11.05 -28.76
CA LEU A 10 40.71 9.72 -28.30
C LEU A 10 40.67 9.62 -26.78
N SER A 11 41.66 10.19 -26.08
CA SER A 11 41.66 10.29 -24.62
C SER A 11 40.49 11.14 -24.12
N LEU A 12 40.18 12.26 -24.77
CA LEU A 12 39.03 13.11 -24.41
C LEU A 12 37.70 12.36 -24.58
N LEU A 13 37.53 11.68 -25.73
CA LEU A 13 36.34 10.88 -26.01
C LEU A 13 36.17 9.73 -25.01
N ALA A 14 37.25 9.03 -24.65
CA ALA A 14 37.22 7.99 -23.63
C ALA A 14 36.85 8.55 -22.24
N THR A 15 37.37 9.72 -21.86
CA THR A 15 36.97 10.38 -20.60
C THR A 15 35.53 10.87 -20.60
N ILE A 16 35.03 11.39 -21.74
CA ILE A 16 33.63 11.80 -21.89
C ILE A 16 32.73 10.57 -21.84
N LEU A 17 33.13 9.46 -22.46
CA LEU A 17 32.38 8.20 -22.40
C LEU A 17 32.39 7.62 -20.98
N LEU A 18 33.51 7.66 -20.25
CA LEU A 18 33.57 7.27 -18.84
C LEU A 18 32.73 8.20 -17.94
N LEU A 19 32.68 9.50 -18.23
CA LEU A 19 31.82 10.46 -17.52
C LEU A 19 30.33 10.24 -17.81
N LEU A 20 29.98 9.86 -19.04
CA LEU A 20 28.62 9.48 -19.44
C LEU A 20 28.20 8.12 -18.90
N LEU A 21 29.14 7.18 -18.73
CA LEU A 21 28.90 5.87 -18.11
C LEU A 21 28.81 5.97 -16.57
N THR A 22 29.46 6.94 -15.94
CA THR A 22 29.41 7.15 -14.48
C THR A 22 28.24 8.05 -14.03
N SER A 23 27.57 8.75 -14.94
CA SER A 23 26.41 9.59 -14.61
C SER A 23 25.09 8.81 -14.42
N GLN A 24 25.06 7.50 -14.74
CA GLN A 24 23.82 6.71 -14.71
C GLN A 24 23.56 5.92 -13.42
N SER A 25 24.32 6.11 -12.34
CA SER A 25 24.16 5.25 -11.13
C SER A 25 24.35 5.95 -9.78
N SER A 26 23.90 7.19 -9.62
CA SER A 26 24.14 7.98 -8.39
C SER A 26 22.90 8.33 -7.56
N CYS A 27 21.78 7.58 -7.62
CA CYS A 27 20.71 7.73 -6.62
C CYS A 27 21.11 7.12 -5.24
N ALA A 28 22.26 6.45 -5.12
CA ALA A 28 22.77 5.94 -3.83
C ALA A 28 23.12 7.11 -2.89
N SER A 29 22.34 7.34 -1.84
CA SER A 29 22.61 8.36 -0.81
C SER A 29 23.34 7.79 0.38
N LYS A 30 24.30 8.55 0.91
CA LYS A 30 24.89 8.30 2.23
C LYS A 30 23.76 8.41 3.27
N LYS A 31 23.73 7.49 4.23
CA LYS A 31 22.84 7.56 5.40
C LYS A 31 23.01 8.94 6.07
N THR A 32 22.05 9.82 5.91
CA THR A 32 21.88 10.96 6.80
C THR A 32 21.30 10.40 8.08
N HIS A 33 21.99 10.57 9.21
CA HIS A 33 21.46 10.21 10.51
C HIS A 33 20.38 11.22 10.90
N THR A 34 19.23 11.13 10.24
CA THR A 34 18.04 11.91 10.58
C THR A 34 17.43 11.30 11.84
N HIS A 35 17.18 12.11 12.86
CA HIS A 35 16.52 11.64 14.08
C HIS A 35 15.09 11.19 13.73
N VAL A 36 14.82 9.88 13.83
CA VAL A 36 13.50 9.31 13.56
C VAL A 36 12.68 9.37 14.85
N ASN A 37 11.65 10.20 14.85
CA ASN A 37 10.64 10.25 15.90
C ASN A 37 9.71 9.03 15.81
N SER A 38 9.14 8.62 16.95
CA SER A 38 8.21 7.49 17.04
C SER A 38 7.18 7.77 18.13
N VAL A 39 5.91 7.46 17.86
CA VAL A 39 4.83 7.59 18.85
C VAL A 39 3.75 6.53 18.61
N ASP A 40 3.15 6.08 19.70
CA ASP A 40 2.01 5.16 19.69
C ASP A 40 0.71 5.95 19.92
N PHE A 41 -0.30 5.66 19.11
CA PHE A 41 -1.66 6.17 19.26
C PHE A 41 -2.65 5.02 19.42
N LEU A 42 -3.84 5.34 19.92
CA LEU A 42 -4.96 4.42 20.02
C LEU A 42 -6.16 4.98 19.27
N SER A 43 -6.85 4.14 18.50
CA SER A 43 -8.16 4.48 17.98
C SER A 43 -9.17 4.66 19.11
N GLN A 44 -10.34 5.23 18.79
CA GLN A 44 -11.48 5.11 19.70
C GLN A 44 -11.81 3.64 19.94
N LYS A 45 -12.43 3.37 21.09
CA LYS A 45 -12.90 2.05 21.49
C LYS A 45 -14.03 1.60 20.58
N PHE A 46 -14.01 0.33 20.18
CA PHE A 46 -15.17 -0.34 19.59
C PHE A 46 -15.40 -1.68 20.27
N GLU A 47 -16.63 -2.16 20.24
CA GLU A 47 -17.01 -3.38 20.95
C GLU A 47 -17.46 -4.46 19.96
N VAL A 48 -17.03 -5.70 20.23
CA VAL A 48 -17.36 -6.86 19.41
C VAL A 48 -17.86 -8.02 20.26
N GLU A 49 -18.77 -8.79 19.69
CA GLU A 49 -19.23 -10.07 20.21
C GLU A 49 -18.79 -11.18 19.25
N PRO A 50 -18.76 -12.44 19.70
CA PRO A 50 -18.48 -13.58 18.83
C PRO A 50 -19.21 -13.52 17.49
N GLY A 51 -18.47 -13.64 16.39
CA GLY A 51 -18.98 -13.62 15.02
C GLY A 51 -19.23 -12.22 14.44
N HIS A 52 -19.22 -11.14 15.22
CA HIS A 52 -19.51 -9.80 14.69
C HIS A 52 -18.40 -9.26 13.80
N VAL A 53 -18.83 -8.53 12.77
CA VAL A 53 -17.96 -7.66 11.98
C VAL A 53 -18.02 -6.23 12.52
N ALA A 54 -16.85 -5.72 12.92
CA ALA A 54 -16.68 -4.30 13.23
C ALA A 54 -16.01 -3.63 12.04
N ASN A 55 -16.74 -2.77 11.32
CA ASN A 55 -16.20 -1.93 10.26
C ASN A 55 -16.37 -0.47 10.68
N MET A 56 -15.28 0.13 11.19
CA MET A 56 -15.28 1.43 11.85
C MET A 56 -14.59 2.47 10.98
N PHE A 57 -15.12 3.70 10.95
CA PHE A 57 -14.50 4.84 10.31
C PHE A 57 -14.27 5.94 11.35
N TYR A 58 -13.02 6.22 11.69
CA TYR A 58 -12.66 7.31 12.59
C TYR A 58 -11.99 8.43 11.79
N TYR A 59 -12.53 9.63 11.94
CA TYR A 59 -12.03 10.86 11.31
C TYR A 59 -11.27 11.69 12.34
N ASP A 60 -10.39 12.58 11.86
CA ASP A 60 -9.55 13.45 12.69
C ASP A 60 -8.77 12.66 13.76
N ILE A 61 -8.19 11.53 13.34
CA ILE A 61 -7.39 10.69 14.23
C ILE A 61 -6.13 11.43 14.64
N GLU A 62 -5.58 11.05 15.79
CA GLU A 62 -4.27 11.55 16.20
C GLU A 62 -3.20 11.05 15.22
N PHE A 63 -2.43 11.98 14.68
CA PHE A 63 -1.35 11.73 13.75
C PHE A 63 -0.29 12.82 13.90
N PRO A 64 1.01 12.56 13.66
CA PRO A 64 2.04 13.57 13.81
C PRO A 64 1.75 14.79 12.91
N LYS A 65 1.91 15.98 13.49
CA LYS A 65 1.59 17.27 12.84
C LYS A 65 2.86 18.01 12.42
N GLY A 66 2.70 18.90 11.45
CA GLY A 66 3.79 19.70 10.89
C GLY A 66 4.12 19.29 9.46
N HIS A 67 5.18 19.88 8.91
CA HIS A 67 5.73 19.46 7.63
C HIS A 67 6.76 18.37 7.91
N ILE A 68 6.40 17.11 7.68
CA ILE A 68 7.15 15.94 8.12
C ILE A 68 7.23 14.87 7.02
N GLY A 69 8.19 13.96 7.15
CA GLY A 69 8.30 12.77 6.32
C GLY A 69 7.95 11.51 7.09
N ILE A 70 6.88 10.82 6.71
CA ILE A 70 6.49 9.54 7.32
C ILE A 70 7.45 8.43 6.86
N LYS A 71 7.92 7.64 7.82
CA LYS A 71 8.88 6.55 7.64
C LYS A 71 8.23 5.18 7.76
N SER A 72 7.20 5.03 8.59
CA SER A 72 6.41 3.79 8.69
C SER A 72 5.16 4.03 9.52
N VAL A 73 4.10 3.29 9.21
CA VAL A 73 2.95 3.12 10.10
C VAL A 73 2.73 1.63 10.33
N LYS A 74 2.72 1.20 11.59
CA LYS A 74 2.40 -0.18 11.99
C LYS A 74 1.17 -0.14 12.86
N ALA A 75 0.24 -1.08 12.68
CA ALA A 75 -0.95 -1.13 13.52
C ALA A 75 -1.25 -2.56 13.99
N GLU A 76 -1.95 -2.64 15.11
CA GLU A 76 -2.30 -3.89 15.76
C GLU A 76 -3.59 -3.73 16.58
N ILE A 77 -4.43 -4.76 16.58
CA ILE A 77 -5.60 -4.83 17.46
C ILE A 77 -5.19 -5.26 18.85
N VAL A 78 -5.59 -4.45 19.83
CA VAL A 78 -5.30 -4.65 21.26
C VAL A 78 -6.57 -4.58 22.10
N ASP A 79 -6.54 -5.25 23.26
CA ASP A 79 -7.57 -5.10 24.29
C ASP A 79 -7.41 -3.80 25.12
N GLU A 80 -8.28 -3.63 26.12
CA GLU A 80 -8.26 -2.49 27.04
C GLU A 80 -6.98 -2.41 27.90
N ALA A 81 -6.27 -3.54 28.08
CA ALA A 81 -4.97 -3.57 28.75
C ALA A 81 -3.80 -3.28 27.78
N GLY A 82 -4.08 -3.03 26.50
CA GLY A 82 -3.08 -2.80 25.46
C GLY A 82 -2.39 -4.09 25.00
N LYS A 83 -2.94 -5.27 25.32
CA LYS A 83 -2.42 -6.56 24.89
C LYS A 83 -2.96 -6.92 23.52
N SER A 84 -2.06 -7.32 22.65
CA SER A 84 -2.35 -7.80 21.30
C SER A 84 -3.24 -9.03 21.30
N ILE A 85 -4.22 -9.05 20.39
CA ILE A 85 -5.20 -10.13 20.27
C ILE A 85 -4.82 -11.12 19.14
N PRO A 86 -4.88 -12.44 19.37
CA PRO A 86 -4.63 -13.42 18.31
C PRO A 86 -5.62 -13.33 17.15
N LEU A 87 -5.15 -13.62 15.93
CA LEU A 87 -5.99 -13.56 14.71
C LEU A 87 -7.14 -14.58 14.71
N TYR A 88 -6.98 -15.72 15.38
CA TYR A 88 -8.06 -16.70 15.57
C TYR A 88 -9.16 -16.22 16.53
N GLU A 89 -8.97 -15.09 17.20
CA GLU A 89 -10.02 -14.43 17.98
C GLU A 89 -10.55 -13.17 17.30
N ALA A 90 -9.66 -12.25 16.90
CA ALA A 90 -10.02 -11.02 16.19
C ALA A 90 -9.21 -10.95 14.90
N TYR A 91 -9.81 -11.39 13.80
CA TYR A 91 -9.18 -11.34 12.50
C TYR A 91 -9.21 -9.92 11.96
N VAL A 92 -8.03 -9.37 11.67
CA VAL A 92 -7.90 -8.08 11.01
C VAL A 92 -8.11 -8.30 9.52
N HIS A 93 -9.29 -7.91 9.01
CA HIS A 93 -9.54 -7.96 7.58
C HIS A 93 -8.74 -6.87 6.88
N HIS A 94 -8.84 -5.63 7.36
CA HIS A 94 -7.89 -4.56 7.05
C HIS A 94 -7.93 -3.44 8.08
N TYR A 95 -6.87 -2.66 8.12
CA TYR A 95 -6.93 -1.24 8.48
C TYR A 95 -6.37 -0.44 7.32
N ILE A 96 -6.98 0.70 7.01
CA ILE A 96 -6.50 1.63 6.00
C ILE A 96 -6.52 3.06 6.53
N ILE A 97 -5.48 3.83 6.24
CA ILE A 97 -5.33 5.22 6.66
C ILE A 97 -5.24 6.09 5.42
N THR A 98 -6.11 7.10 5.37
CA THR A 98 -6.21 8.04 4.25
C THR A 98 -6.11 9.48 4.74
N LYS A 99 -5.50 10.35 3.94
CA LYS A 99 -5.39 11.78 4.23
C LYS A 99 -6.51 12.56 3.53
N TYR A 100 -7.00 13.60 4.17
CA TYR A 100 -8.01 14.49 3.60
C TYR A 100 -7.78 15.93 4.07
N HIS A 101 -8.26 16.89 3.29
CA HIS A 101 -8.25 18.30 3.65
C HIS A 101 -9.62 18.73 4.14
N GLN A 102 -9.70 19.35 5.32
CA GLN A 102 -10.93 19.90 5.89
C GLN A 102 -10.87 21.43 5.95
N ARG A 103 -11.97 22.13 5.65
CA ARG A 103 -12.05 23.58 5.83
C ARG A 103 -11.95 23.93 7.31
N LYS A 104 -11.07 24.89 7.64
CA LYS A 104 -10.91 25.42 9.01
C LYS A 104 -12.25 25.97 9.52
N LYS A 105 -12.54 25.71 10.81
CA LYS A 105 -13.76 26.13 11.55
C LYS A 105 -15.03 25.30 11.29
N VAL A 106 -14.94 24.19 10.57
CA VAL A 106 -16.01 23.18 10.55
C VAL A 106 -15.84 22.29 11.79
N VAL A 107 -16.74 22.42 12.75
CA VAL A 107 -16.79 21.52 13.92
C VAL A 107 -17.54 20.27 13.49
N GLN A 108 -16.84 19.14 13.38
CA GLN A 108 -17.46 17.84 13.21
C GLN A 108 -17.70 17.22 14.59
N ASN A 109 -18.85 16.58 14.80
CA ASN A 109 -18.96 15.59 15.87
C ASN A 109 -18.09 14.40 15.46
N THR A 110 -17.02 14.14 16.22
CA THR A 110 -15.97 13.12 15.97
C THR A 110 -16.46 11.67 16.15
N THR A 111 -17.77 11.45 16.20
CA THR A 111 -18.39 10.12 16.29
C THR A 111 -18.11 9.32 15.02
N ALA A 112 -17.76 8.04 15.19
CA ALA A 112 -17.68 7.07 14.10
C ALA A 112 -18.91 7.17 13.21
N LEU A 113 -18.70 7.43 11.92
CA LEU A 113 -19.80 7.49 10.96
C LEU A 113 -20.03 6.07 10.43
N PRO A 114 -21.26 5.51 10.58
CA PRO A 114 -21.55 4.15 10.15
C PRO A 114 -21.50 3.96 8.63
N ASN A 115 -21.57 5.03 7.84
CA ASN A 115 -21.79 4.96 6.40
C ASN A 115 -20.64 5.54 5.59
N ARG A 116 -20.23 4.74 4.61
CA ARG A 116 -19.04 4.80 3.75
C ARG A 116 -18.77 6.09 2.94
N TRP A 117 -19.62 7.12 2.90
CA TRP A 117 -19.49 8.14 1.82
C TRP A 117 -19.93 9.58 2.13
N ILE A 118 -20.05 10.00 3.39
CA ILE A 118 -20.55 11.35 3.69
C ILE A 118 -19.39 12.29 4.03
N PHE A 119 -18.62 12.66 3.01
CA PHE A 119 -17.98 13.96 3.01
C PHE A 119 -18.97 14.95 2.37
N PRO A 120 -19.52 15.92 3.13
CA PRO A 120 -20.16 17.07 2.52
C PRO A 120 -19.17 17.75 1.60
N HIS A 121 -19.38 17.63 0.29
CA HIS A 121 -18.44 17.89 -0.80
C HIS A 121 -17.79 19.29 -0.83
N LYS A 122 -18.25 20.24 0.01
CA LYS A 122 -17.77 21.64 0.04
C LYS A 122 -16.70 21.93 1.08
N ASP A 123 -16.62 21.10 2.12
CA ASP A 123 -15.75 21.34 3.29
C ASP A 123 -14.67 20.27 3.46
N TYR A 124 -14.71 19.23 2.63
CA TYR A 124 -13.79 18.11 2.68
C TYR A 124 -13.30 17.77 1.28
N VAL A 125 -12.01 17.49 1.16
CA VAL A 125 -11.38 17.02 -0.07
C VAL A 125 -10.54 15.81 0.29
N LEU A 126 -10.97 14.63 -0.12
CA LEU A 126 -10.16 13.41 0.01
C LEU A 126 -8.91 13.56 -0.85
N LYS A 127 -7.74 13.25 -0.26
CA LYS A 127 -6.48 13.24 -1.00
C LYS A 127 -6.13 11.78 -1.22
N ARG A 128 -6.11 11.39 -2.49
CA ARG A 128 -5.80 10.02 -2.91
C ARG A 128 -4.29 9.82 -2.99
N ASN A 129 -3.86 8.57 -2.89
CA ASN A 129 -2.55 8.15 -3.36
C ASN A 129 -2.42 8.36 -4.88
N SER A 130 -1.23 8.09 -5.42
CA SER A 130 -0.87 8.33 -6.81
C SER A 130 -1.22 7.14 -7.74
N GLY A 131 -1.90 6.11 -7.20
CA GLY A 131 -2.42 4.97 -7.92
C GLY A 131 -3.55 5.30 -8.90
N MET A 132 -3.77 4.38 -9.84
CA MET A 132 -4.59 4.60 -11.03
C MET A 132 -6.09 4.42 -10.77
N CYS A 133 -6.48 3.71 -9.71
CA CYS A 133 -7.86 3.38 -9.39
C CYS A 133 -8.73 4.62 -9.21
N GLN A 134 -9.66 4.88 -10.14
CA GLN A 134 -10.46 6.11 -10.16
C GLN A 134 -11.58 6.10 -9.10
N LYS A 135 -12.28 7.23 -8.94
CA LYS A 135 -13.50 7.37 -8.09
C LYS A 135 -13.29 7.06 -6.60
N GLU A 136 -12.14 7.44 -6.05
CA GLU A 136 -11.81 7.27 -4.62
C GLU A 136 -11.73 5.81 -4.14
N VAL A 137 -11.73 4.87 -5.09
CA VAL A 137 -11.44 3.45 -4.87
C VAL A 137 -9.95 3.31 -4.52
N ILE A 138 -9.65 2.62 -3.41
CA ILE A 138 -8.29 2.36 -2.93
C ILE A 138 -7.47 3.67 -2.82
N SER A 139 -7.97 4.61 -2.02
CA SER A 139 -7.38 5.94 -1.82
C SER A 139 -6.34 6.00 -0.70
N HIS A 140 -6.13 4.91 0.03
CA HIS A 140 -5.32 4.87 1.24
C HIS A 140 -3.81 5.04 0.96
N PHE A 141 -3.10 5.58 1.93
CA PHE A 141 -1.63 5.72 1.89
C PHE A 141 -0.94 4.61 2.66
N PHE A 142 -1.58 4.16 3.72
CA PHE A 142 -1.10 3.09 4.59
C PHE A 142 -2.25 2.12 4.80
N GLY A 143 -1.99 0.83 4.75
CA GLY A 143 -3.01 -0.14 5.09
C GLY A 143 -2.55 -1.55 4.79
N LEU A 144 -2.95 -2.47 5.65
CA LEU A 144 -2.68 -3.89 5.59
C LEU A 144 -3.81 -4.63 6.32
N GLY A 145 -3.86 -5.95 6.18
CA GLY A 145 -4.71 -6.85 6.95
C GLY A 145 -3.98 -7.55 8.08
N SER A 146 -4.33 -8.81 8.27
CA SER A 146 -3.74 -9.74 9.23
C SER A 146 -2.21 -9.87 9.07
N GLU A 147 -1.67 -9.64 7.89
CA GLU A 147 -0.25 -9.73 7.57
C GLU A 147 0.61 -8.60 8.15
N SER A 148 -0.01 -7.59 8.74
CA SER A 148 0.67 -6.37 9.22
C SER A 148 1.80 -6.62 10.22
N ARG A 149 1.75 -7.71 11.01
CA ARG A 149 2.75 -8.02 12.05
C ARG A 149 4.10 -8.44 11.49
N GLY A 150 4.10 -9.32 10.50
CA GLY A 150 5.30 -9.85 9.84
C GLY A 150 5.75 -9.02 8.64
N THR A 151 4.90 -8.14 8.13
CA THR A 151 5.22 -7.32 6.94
C THR A 151 6.09 -6.12 7.32
N ARG A 152 7.25 -6.04 6.66
CA ARG A 152 8.18 -4.91 6.81
C ARG A 152 7.68 -3.70 6.02
N THR A 153 7.44 -2.56 6.66
CA THR A 153 6.89 -1.35 5.99
C THR A 153 7.78 -0.11 6.16
N GLU A 154 9.00 -0.29 6.70
CA GLU A 154 9.92 0.81 6.96
C GLU A 154 10.49 1.37 5.66
N ILE A 155 10.35 2.68 5.47
CA ILE A 155 10.92 3.41 4.35
C ILE A 155 12.40 3.72 4.64
N PRO A 156 13.35 3.33 3.77
CA PRO A 156 14.77 3.57 4.00
C PRO A 156 15.11 5.07 3.88
N ASP A 157 16.19 5.51 4.53
CA ASP A 157 16.72 6.85 4.29
C ASP A 157 17.31 6.97 2.89
N PRO A 158 17.25 8.16 2.27
CA PRO A 158 16.71 9.42 2.79
C PRO A 158 15.23 9.66 2.40
N TYR A 159 14.50 8.60 2.07
CA TYR A 159 13.16 8.69 1.51
C TYR A 159 12.08 8.80 2.59
N ALA A 160 10.96 9.46 2.29
CA ALA A 160 9.79 9.51 3.15
C ALA A 160 8.53 9.89 2.36
N ILE A 161 7.36 9.57 2.89
CA ILE A 161 6.08 10.08 2.36
C ILE A 161 5.85 11.48 2.95
N GLU A 162 5.74 12.50 2.10
CA GLU A 162 5.57 13.89 2.52
C GLU A 162 4.17 14.16 3.08
N VAL A 163 4.11 14.81 4.24
CA VAL A 163 2.88 15.14 4.96
C VAL A 163 2.95 16.59 5.43
N GLY A 164 1.81 17.28 5.38
CA GLY A 164 1.69 18.65 5.87
C GLY A 164 2.36 19.72 5.02
N ASN A 165 2.63 19.46 3.73
CA ASN A 165 3.23 20.45 2.82
C ASN A 165 2.29 21.67 2.63
N PRO A 166 2.66 22.88 3.10
CA PRO A 166 1.79 24.05 3.01
C PRO A 166 1.45 24.47 1.59
N LYS A 167 2.21 24.02 0.58
CA LYS A 167 1.95 24.31 -0.83
C LYS A 167 0.84 23.43 -1.42
N GLU A 168 0.60 22.26 -0.85
CA GLU A 168 -0.42 21.31 -1.32
C GLU A 168 -1.77 21.45 -0.62
N ILE A 169 -1.76 22.06 0.57
CA ILE A 169 -2.96 22.30 1.38
C ILE A 169 -3.64 23.59 0.90
N PRO A 170 -4.90 23.54 0.40
CA PRO A 170 -5.60 24.73 -0.05
C PRO A 170 -5.76 25.79 1.04
N GLN A 171 -5.77 27.06 0.65
CA GLN A 171 -5.98 28.15 1.60
C GLN A 171 -7.30 27.97 2.36
N GLY A 172 -7.22 28.07 3.69
CA GLY A 172 -8.39 27.89 4.57
C GLY A 172 -8.72 26.43 4.89
N PHE A 173 -7.88 25.48 4.47
CA PHE A 173 -7.98 24.06 4.84
C PHE A 173 -6.86 23.64 5.79
N GLU A 174 -7.07 22.51 6.46
CA GLU A 174 -6.09 21.77 7.24
C GLU A 174 -6.06 20.31 6.77
N GLU A 175 -4.88 19.69 6.78
CA GLU A 175 -4.73 18.26 6.50
C GLU A 175 -5.03 17.44 7.76
N LYS A 176 -5.83 16.39 7.58
CA LYS A 176 -6.28 15.45 8.60
C LYS A 176 -6.22 14.03 8.09
N TRP A 177 -6.35 13.10 9.02
CA TRP A 177 -6.26 11.67 8.76
C TRP A 177 -7.51 10.97 9.22
N MET A 178 -7.91 9.98 8.45
CA MET A 178 -8.98 9.05 8.78
C MET A 178 -8.41 7.64 8.79
N ILE A 179 -8.97 6.79 9.64
CA ILE A 179 -8.68 5.37 9.64
C ILE A 179 -9.97 4.59 9.49
N ASN A 180 -9.94 3.60 8.61
CA ASN A 180 -10.97 2.58 8.53
C ASN A 180 -10.40 1.27 9.07
N ILE A 181 -11.14 0.64 9.97
CA ILE A 181 -10.75 -0.58 10.67
C ILE A 181 -11.84 -1.61 10.44
N GLN A 182 -11.52 -2.71 9.78
CA GLN A 182 -12.40 -3.84 9.62
C GLN A 182 -11.82 -5.07 10.31
N ILE A 183 -12.55 -5.57 11.31
CA ILE A 183 -12.22 -6.84 11.97
C ILE A 183 -13.42 -7.77 12.02
N ILE A 184 -13.13 -9.07 12.12
CA ILE A 184 -14.12 -10.13 12.29
C ILE A 184 -13.78 -10.88 13.58
N ASP A 185 -14.71 -10.93 14.53
CA ASP A 185 -14.54 -11.73 15.73
C ASP A 185 -14.77 -13.21 15.40
N LEU A 186 -13.70 -14.00 15.35
CA LEU A 186 -13.75 -15.40 14.95
C LEU A 186 -14.06 -16.36 16.11
N ARG A 187 -14.25 -15.86 17.34
CA ARG A 187 -14.54 -16.72 18.50
C ARG A 187 -15.84 -17.49 18.26
N GLY A 188 -15.76 -18.82 18.30
CA GLY A 188 -16.94 -19.70 18.21
C GLY A 188 -17.62 -19.76 16.84
N VAL A 189 -17.05 -19.17 15.80
CA VAL A 189 -17.63 -19.25 14.45
C VAL A 189 -17.58 -20.68 13.91
N LYS A 190 -18.55 -21.01 13.05
CA LYS A 190 -18.70 -22.36 12.48
C LYS A 190 -17.63 -22.68 11.43
N ASP A 191 -17.28 -21.68 10.61
CA ASP A 191 -16.32 -21.80 9.51
C ASP A 191 -15.46 -20.54 9.45
N GLU A 192 -14.29 -20.56 10.11
CA GLU A 192 -13.37 -19.43 10.19
C GLU A 192 -12.97 -18.91 8.80
N LYS A 193 -12.61 -19.82 7.88
CA LYS A 193 -12.17 -19.46 6.54
C LYS A 193 -13.30 -18.87 5.71
N GLY A 194 -14.50 -19.44 5.82
CA GLY A 194 -15.67 -18.87 5.17
C GLY A 194 -16.08 -17.50 5.73
N CYS A 195 -15.89 -17.26 7.02
CA CYS A 195 -16.09 -15.94 7.62
C CYS A 195 -15.07 -14.93 7.08
N MET A 196 -13.78 -15.32 7.01
CA MET A 196 -12.71 -14.47 6.45
C MET A 196 -12.90 -14.17 4.96
N ASP A 197 -13.38 -15.13 4.16
CA ASP A 197 -13.76 -14.97 2.75
C ASP A 197 -15.08 -14.20 2.57
N CYS A 198 -15.73 -13.79 3.66
CA CYS A 198 -16.98 -13.03 3.65
C CYS A 198 -18.15 -13.70 2.91
N ARG A 199 -18.29 -15.02 3.05
CA ARG A 199 -19.35 -15.79 2.36
C ARG A 199 -20.74 -15.41 2.89
N CYS A 200 -21.61 -14.91 2.00
CA CYS A 200 -22.90 -14.33 2.38
C CYS A 200 -23.82 -15.31 3.13
N ASN A 201 -23.73 -16.60 2.81
CA ASN A 201 -24.51 -17.64 3.48
C ASN A 201 -24.14 -17.82 4.96
N LEU A 202 -22.89 -17.56 5.36
CA LEU A 202 -22.46 -17.63 6.75
C LEU A 202 -22.89 -16.39 7.54
N TYR A 203 -23.05 -15.25 6.89
CA TYR A 203 -23.56 -14.02 7.52
C TYR A 203 -25.09 -13.91 7.49
N ASN A 204 -25.77 -14.81 6.76
CA ASN A 204 -27.22 -14.76 6.51
C ASN A 204 -27.67 -13.41 5.91
N VAL A 205 -26.89 -12.90 4.96
CA VAL A 205 -27.10 -11.59 4.33
C VAL A 205 -27.60 -11.76 2.89
N THR A 206 -28.62 -10.97 2.53
CA THR A 206 -29.17 -10.90 1.17
C THR A 206 -29.19 -9.48 0.59
N HIS A 207 -28.85 -8.47 1.40
CA HIS A 207 -28.80 -7.06 1.04
C HIS A 207 -27.48 -6.46 1.52
N ASN A 208 -26.93 -5.52 0.75
CA ASN A 208 -25.72 -4.81 1.14
C ASN A 208 -25.98 -3.78 2.27
N GLU A 209 -24.94 -3.05 2.67
CA GLU A 209 -25.00 -2.01 3.71
C GLU A 209 -26.01 -0.89 3.40
N GLU A 210 -26.20 -0.56 2.12
CA GLU A 210 -27.20 0.42 1.66
C GLU A 210 -28.63 -0.15 1.57
N GLY A 211 -28.83 -1.42 1.92
CA GLY A 211 -30.14 -2.10 1.84
C GLY A 211 -30.55 -2.50 0.42
N LEU A 212 -29.63 -2.50 -0.54
CA LEU A 212 -29.88 -2.96 -1.91
C LEU A 212 -29.71 -4.49 -1.98
N PRO A 213 -30.60 -5.20 -2.70
CA PRO A 213 -30.51 -6.65 -2.83
C PRO A 213 -29.22 -7.05 -3.55
N LEU A 214 -28.56 -8.08 -3.03
CA LEU A 214 -27.35 -8.63 -3.63
C LEU A 214 -27.69 -9.41 -4.91
N PRO A 215 -26.83 -9.35 -5.95
CA PRO A 215 -26.98 -10.20 -7.13
C PRO A 215 -27.01 -11.68 -6.73
N PRO A 216 -27.88 -12.53 -7.33
CA PRO A 216 -27.93 -13.96 -7.01
C PRO A 216 -26.61 -14.72 -7.23
N THR A 217 -25.77 -14.19 -8.11
CA THR A 217 -24.44 -14.72 -8.42
C THR A 217 -23.38 -14.31 -7.39
N TYR A 218 -23.59 -13.25 -6.60
CA TYR A 218 -22.62 -12.78 -5.63
C TYR A 218 -22.63 -13.68 -4.38
N LYS A 219 -21.58 -14.50 -4.21
CA LYS A 219 -21.53 -15.51 -3.14
C LYS A 219 -20.83 -15.04 -1.86
N GLY A 220 -20.03 -13.99 -1.95
CA GLY A 220 -19.28 -13.45 -0.82
C GLY A 220 -18.37 -12.29 -1.21
N GLY A 221 -17.89 -11.58 -0.19
CA GLY A 221 -17.02 -10.41 -0.31
C GLY A 221 -17.51 -9.25 0.54
N PHE A 222 -16.97 -8.06 0.30
CA PHE A 222 -17.18 -6.89 1.17
C PHE A 222 -18.66 -6.52 1.35
N LEU A 223 -19.53 -6.81 0.38
CA LEU A 223 -20.98 -6.53 0.48
C LEU A 223 -21.70 -7.41 1.51
N CYS A 224 -21.06 -8.47 2.03
CA CYS A 224 -21.63 -9.39 3.01
C CYS A 224 -21.03 -9.26 4.41
N CYS A 225 -19.90 -8.55 4.55
CA CYS A 225 -19.18 -8.30 5.79
C CYS A 225 -19.17 -6.80 6.18
N TYR A 226 -20.31 -6.13 6.10
CA TYR A 226 -20.40 -4.75 6.59
C TYR A 226 -20.60 -4.69 8.11
N HIS A 227 -20.59 -3.47 8.67
CA HIS A 227 -20.67 -3.29 10.11
C HIS A 227 -21.93 -3.97 10.71
N ASN A 228 -21.76 -4.66 11.84
CA ASN A 228 -22.81 -5.36 12.60
C ASN A 228 -23.39 -6.60 11.93
N THR A 229 -22.87 -7.06 10.78
CA THR A 229 -23.18 -8.42 10.35
C THR A 229 -22.52 -9.43 11.29
N LYS A 230 -23.09 -10.64 11.35
CA LYS A 230 -22.65 -11.70 12.27
C LYS A 230 -22.42 -13.00 11.52
N CYS A 231 -21.20 -13.49 11.53
CA CYS A 231 -20.89 -14.81 11.00
C CYS A 231 -21.51 -15.90 11.88
N GLN A 232 -22.01 -16.96 11.26
CA GLN A 232 -22.69 -18.05 11.93
C GLN A 232 -21.81 -18.70 13.00
N LEU A 233 -22.33 -18.78 14.22
CA LEU A 233 -21.70 -19.44 15.35
C LEU A 233 -21.98 -20.94 15.38
N LYS A 234 -21.11 -21.70 16.06
CA LYS A 234 -21.39 -23.08 16.46
C LYS A 234 -22.58 -23.09 17.42
N GLU A 235 -23.40 -24.13 17.31
CA GLU A 235 -24.59 -24.28 18.16
C GLU A 235 -24.21 -24.27 19.65
N GLY A 236 -24.93 -23.48 20.45
CA GLY A 236 -24.68 -23.34 21.88
C GLY A 236 -23.44 -22.52 22.28
N PHE A 237 -22.71 -21.93 21.32
CA PHE A 237 -21.59 -21.04 21.67
C PHE A 237 -22.10 -19.68 22.17
N GLU A 238 -21.73 -19.37 23.41
CA GLU A 238 -21.89 -18.04 23.99
C GLU A 238 -20.52 -17.49 24.36
N GLY A 239 -20.29 -16.21 24.07
CA GLY A 239 -19.05 -15.55 24.44
C GLY A 239 -19.29 -14.09 24.77
N ALA A 240 -18.48 -13.57 25.70
CA ALA A 240 -18.63 -12.22 26.19
C ALA A 240 -18.28 -11.18 25.12
N LYS A 241 -19.04 -10.08 25.15
CA LYS A 241 -18.68 -8.83 24.48
C LYS A 241 -17.35 -8.33 25.03
N ARG A 242 -16.49 -7.81 24.16
CA ARG A 242 -15.21 -7.20 24.53
C ARG A 242 -15.00 -5.87 23.83
N SER A 243 -14.22 -5.02 24.47
CA SER A 243 -13.77 -3.75 23.91
C SER A 243 -12.39 -3.92 23.30
N LEU A 244 -12.19 -3.37 22.11
CA LEU A 244 -10.93 -3.40 21.38
C LEU A 244 -10.55 -2.00 20.89
N HIS A 245 -9.27 -1.84 20.61
CA HIS A 245 -8.69 -0.67 19.97
C HIS A 245 -7.75 -1.11 18.84
N LEU A 246 -7.55 -0.24 17.86
CA LEU A 246 -6.37 -0.31 17.03
C LEU A 246 -5.28 0.55 17.65
N LYS A 247 -4.19 -0.07 18.06
CA LYS A 247 -2.94 0.62 18.39
C LYS A 247 -2.15 0.83 17.11
N TYR A 248 -1.68 2.04 16.85
CA TYR A 248 -0.82 2.32 15.70
C TYR A 248 0.39 3.15 16.07
N THR A 249 1.56 2.70 15.63
CA THR A 249 2.85 3.35 15.81
C THR A 249 3.24 4.07 14.54
N VAL A 250 3.44 5.39 14.62
CA VAL A 250 3.90 6.21 13.51
C VAL A 250 5.36 6.58 13.75
N LYS A 251 6.20 6.37 12.73
CA LYS A 251 7.58 6.87 12.71
C LYS A 251 7.74 7.94 11.66
N TRP A 252 8.43 9.03 11.99
CA TRP A 252 8.61 10.17 11.07
C TRP A 252 9.91 10.92 11.32
N VAL A 253 10.29 11.74 10.35
CA VAL A 253 11.38 12.71 10.44
C VAL A 253 10.83 14.12 10.19
N GLU A 254 11.51 15.13 10.72
CA GLU A 254 11.22 16.51 10.33
C GLU A 254 11.54 16.70 8.84
N TRP A 255 10.70 17.45 8.13
CA TRP A 255 10.94 17.69 6.71
C TRP A 255 12.01 18.75 6.50
N ASP A 256 13.04 18.40 5.73
CA ASP A 256 14.06 19.32 5.27
C ASP A 256 14.52 18.98 3.84
N HIS A 257 15.47 19.74 3.30
CA HIS A 257 15.95 19.57 1.93
C HIS A 257 16.74 18.27 1.66
N SER A 258 17.04 17.50 2.70
CA SER A 258 17.70 16.19 2.61
C SER A 258 16.73 15.02 2.49
N VAL A 259 15.46 15.21 2.88
CA VAL A 259 14.41 14.20 2.75
C VAL A 259 13.89 14.17 1.31
N LEU A 260 13.69 12.97 0.78
CA LEU A 260 13.18 12.75 -0.58
C LEU A 260 11.73 12.27 -0.55
N PRO A 261 10.80 12.98 -1.21
CA PRO A 261 9.40 12.57 -1.28
C PRO A 261 9.25 11.29 -2.08
N LEU A 262 8.44 10.36 -1.55
CA LEU A 262 7.95 9.20 -2.28
C LEU A 262 6.50 9.38 -2.66
N GLU A 263 6.19 8.95 -3.88
CA GLU A 263 4.83 8.72 -4.34
C GLU A 263 4.37 7.32 -3.92
N VAL A 264 3.12 7.22 -3.50
CA VAL A 264 2.50 5.94 -3.12
C VAL A 264 1.59 5.51 -4.26
N TYR A 265 1.89 4.37 -4.88
CA TYR A 265 1.03 3.74 -5.86
C TYR A 265 0.43 2.47 -5.27
N VAL A 266 -0.90 2.34 -5.32
CA VAL A 266 -1.59 1.10 -5.00
C VAL A 266 -2.26 0.58 -6.28
N PHE A 267 -1.85 -0.61 -6.70
CA PHE A 267 -2.37 -1.30 -7.87
C PHE A 267 -3.39 -2.35 -7.44
N ASP A 268 -4.43 -2.56 -8.22
CA ASP A 268 -5.47 -3.57 -7.99
C ASP A 268 -5.45 -4.58 -9.13
N VAL A 269 -5.31 -5.88 -8.83
CA VAL A 269 -5.28 -6.92 -9.87
C VAL A 269 -6.59 -7.04 -10.65
N THR A 270 -7.69 -6.51 -10.09
CA THR A 270 -9.01 -6.52 -10.73
C THR A 270 -9.23 -5.34 -11.67
N ASP A 271 -8.27 -4.42 -11.75
CA ASP A 271 -8.36 -3.27 -12.64
C ASP A 271 -8.54 -3.70 -14.10
N SER A 272 -9.48 -3.04 -14.78
CA SER A 272 -9.69 -3.15 -16.21
C SER A 272 -9.54 -1.76 -16.84
N VAL A 273 -8.53 -1.62 -17.70
CA VAL A 273 -8.20 -0.35 -18.34
C VAL A 273 -9.00 -0.18 -19.63
N GLN A 274 -9.84 0.86 -19.68
CA GLN A 274 -10.51 1.28 -20.92
C GLN A 274 -9.79 2.48 -21.52
N VAL A 275 -9.37 2.35 -22.79
CA VAL A 275 -8.71 3.43 -23.52
C VAL A 275 -9.75 4.23 -24.29
N SER A 276 -9.83 5.53 -24.03
CA SER A 276 -10.63 6.45 -24.83
C SER A 276 -9.73 7.26 -25.77
N SER A 277 -9.98 7.12 -27.07
CA SER A 277 -9.18 7.72 -28.16
C SER A 277 -9.45 9.21 -28.39
N ASN A 278 -10.42 9.79 -27.68
CA ASN A 278 -10.95 11.13 -27.92
C ASN A 278 -10.43 12.19 -26.94
N GLY A 279 -9.24 12.00 -26.38
CA GLY A 279 -8.61 13.02 -25.53
C GLY A 279 -7.89 14.07 -26.36
N GLU A 280 -8.17 15.35 -26.12
CA GLU A 280 -7.45 16.48 -26.74
C GLU A 280 -5.93 16.48 -26.42
N LYS A 281 -5.49 15.68 -25.44
CA LYS A 281 -4.11 15.55 -24.96
C LYS A 281 -3.50 14.15 -25.13
N GLY A 282 -4.13 13.27 -25.92
CA GLY A 282 -3.70 11.87 -26.11
C GLY A 282 -4.71 10.86 -25.54
N PRO A 283 -4.35 9.56 -25.53
CA PRO A 283 -5.23 8.51 -25.01
C PRO A 283 -5.52 8.75 -23.53
N ARG A 284 -6.79 8.65 -23.14
CA ARG A 284 -7.21 8.73 -21.74
C ARG A 284 -7.56 7.34 -21.23
N PHE A 285 -6.87 6.91 -20.17
CA PHE A 285 -7.09 5.62 -19.51
C PHE A 285 -8.14 5.76 -18.40
N ASN A 286 -9.18 4.95 -18.48
CA ASN A 286 -10.20 4.83 -17.45
C ASN A 286 -10.01 3.50 -16.73
N HIS A 287 -9.59 3.57 -15.47
CA HIS A 287 -9.33 2.43 -14.60
C HIS A 287 -10.61 2.09 -13.82
N ASN A 288 -10.95 0.80 -13.78
CA ASN A 288 -12.18 0.30 -13.19
C ASN A 288 -11.86 -0.83 -12.20
N CYS A 289 -11.07 -0.47 -11.20
CA CYS A 289 -10.70 -1.28 -10.05
C CYS A 289 -11.96 -1.79 -9.31
N LEU A 290 -12.10 -3.12 -9.21
CA LEU A 290 -13.22 -3.79 -8.57
C LEU A 290 -12.91 -4.18 -7.12
N VAL A 291 -11.67 -4.03 -6.66
CA VAL A 291 -11.13 -4.35 -5.33
C VAL A 291 -11.08 -5.85 -5.03
N GLU A 292 -12.14 -6.59 -5.32
CA GLU A 292 -12.23 -8.02 -5.02
C GLU A 292 -12.66 -8.86 -6.23
N TYR A 293 -12.34 -10.15 -6.19
CA TYR A 293 -12.81 -11.13 -7.14
C TYR A 293 -13.05 -12.49 -6.47
N GLU A 294 -13.73 -13.38 -7.19
CA GLU A 294 -13.97 -14.76 -6.77
C GLU A 294 -13.19 -15.74 -7.65
N ILE A 295 -12.88 -16.90 -7.08
CA ILE A 295 -12.29 -18.03 -7.80
C ILE A 295 -13.14 -19.27 -7.56
N GLU A 296 -13.31 -20.06 -8.61
CA GLU A 296 -13.95 -21.37 -8.52
C GLU A 296 -12.91 -22.46 -8.23
N SER A 297 -13.34 -23.50 -7.52
CA SER A 297 -12.49 -24.67 -7.26
C SER A 297 -12.15 -25.40 -8.57
N CYS A 298 -10.88 -25.79 -8.77
CA CYS A 298 -10.51 -26.62 -9.92
C CYS A 298 -11.27 -27.95 -9.94
N ASN A 299 -11.68 -28.48 -8.78
CA ASN A 299 -12.44 -29.73 -8.70
C ASN A 299 -13.83 -29.63 -9.35
N ASN A 300 -14.35 -28.42 -9.49
CA ASN A 300 -15.63 -28.15 -10.14
C ASN A 300 -15.48 -27.89 -11.65
N ILE A 301 -14.24 -27.77 -12.14
CA ILE A 301 -13.95 -27.49 -13.55
C ILE A 301 -13.63 -28.81 -14.25
N THR A 302 -14.56 -29.30 -15.08
CA THR A 302 -14.41 -30.55 -15.84
C THR A 302 -13.45 -30.44 -17.04
N THR A 303 -12.84 -29.27 -17.28
CA THR A 303 -12.09 -28.96 -18.50
C THR A 303 -10.57 -28.80 -18.32
N HIS A 304 -9.99 -29.00 -17.13
CA HIS A 304 -8.53 -29.05 -16.99
C HIS A 304 -7.99 -30.48 -17.09
N LYS A 305 -8.16 -31.08 -18.27
CA LYS A 305 -7.19 -32.01 -18.82
C LYS A 305 -6.47 -31.23 -19.89
N ASP A 306 -5.32 -30.66 -19.56
CA ASP A 306 -4.19 -30.44 -20.47
C ASP A 306 -3.02 -29.93 -19.60
N ASP A 307 -2.10 -30.86 -19.32
CA ASP A 307 -0.65 -30.71 -19.31
C ASP A 307 -0.05 -29.40 -18.76
N ASP A 308 0.03 -29.28 -17.44
CA ASP A 308 1.31 -29.09 -16.74
C ASP A 308 1.09 -29.31 -15.23
N ASP A 309 2.00 -30.07 -14.62
CA ASP A 309 2.01 -30.53 -13.23
C ASP A 309 2.32 -29.40 -12.23
N ASP A 310 1.55 -28.30 -12.28
CA ASP A 310 1.69 -27.12 -11.40
C ASP A 310 0.40 -26.96 -10.58
N GLY A 311 0.23 -27.89 -9.63
CA GLY A 311 -1.06 -28.23 -8.99
C GLY A 311 -2.05 -27.09 -8.74
N CYS A 312 -3.21 -27.12 -9.39
CA CYS A 312 -4.41 -26.30 -9.14
C CYS A 312 -4.13 -24.89 -8.54
N LEU A 313 -3.46 -24.06 -9.33
CA LEU A 313 -3.24 -22.64 -9.06
C LEU A 313 -4.19 -21.80 -9.91
N HIS A 314 -4.75 -20.75 -9.32
CA HIS A 314 -5.51 -19.73 -10.03
C HIS A 314 -4.66 -18.48 -10.20
N VAL A 315 -4.46 -18.07 -11.46
CA VAL A 315 -3.67 -16.89 -11.82
C VAL A 315 -4.58 -15.79 -12.36
N LYS A 316 -4.53 -14.61 -11.77
CA LYS A 316 -5.20 -13.40 -12.27
C LYS A 316 -4.15 -12.36 -12.62
N LYS A 317 -4.27 -11.74 -13.79
CA LYS A 317 -3.34 -10.68 -14.23
C LYS A 317 -4.11 -9.45 -14.68
N THR A 318 -3.51 -8.29 -14.47
CA THR A 318 -3.92 -7.04 -15.12
C THR A 318 -2.70 -6.33 -15.72
N ARG A 319 -2.96 -5.46 -16.70
CA ARG A 319 -1.96 -4.67 -17.42
C ARG A 319 -2.31 -3.20 -17.28
N ILE A 320 -1.39 -2.45 -16.67
CA ILE A 320 -1.63 -1.08 -16.22
C ILE A 320 -0.57 -0.18 -16.90
N PRO A 321 -0.98 0.72 -17.81
CA PRO A 321 -0.12 1.76 -18.33
C PRO A 321 0.33 2.68 -17.20
N PHE A 322 1.64 2.80 -17.00
CA PHE A 322 2.22 3.64 -15.98
C PHE A 322 2.67 4.96 -16.62
N GLU A 323 2.13 6.08 -16.15
CA GLU A 323 2.30 7.40 -16.79
C GLU A 323 3.36 8.28 -16.08
N ASN A 324 4.29 7.67 -15.35
CA ASN A 324 5.35 8.41 -14.65
C ASN A 324 6.69 7.70 -14.80
N ASP A 325 7.77 8.48 -14.87
CA ASP A 325 9.13 7.99 -14.78
C ASP A 325 9.56 7.94 -13.31
N GLY A 326 10.11 6.81 -12.85
CA GLY A 326 10.54 6.70 -11.45
C GLY A 326 11.49 5.55 -11.12
N TYR A 327 12.01 5.56 -9.90
CA TYR A 327 12.80 4.49 -9.31
C TYR A 327 12.12 3.88 -8.09
N VAL A 328 11.89 2.57 -8.17
CA VAL A 328 11.28 1.80 -7.09
C VAL A 328 12.18 1.81 -5.86
N ILE A 329 11.59 2.15 -4.70
CA ILE A 329 12.25 2.14 -3.39
C ILE A 329 11.69 1.02 -2.49
N TYR A 330 10.40 0.72 -2.64
CA TYR A 330 9.71 -0.33 -1.90
C TYR A 330 8.62 -0.96 -2.75
N GLY A 331 8.40 -2.27 -2.58
CA GLY A 331 7.24 -2.97 -3.13
C GLY A 331 6.74 -4.05 -2.17
N GLY A 332 5.42 -4.22 -2.08
CA GLY A 332 4.80 -5.27 -1.27
C GLY A 332 3.34 -5.45 -1.61
N ALA A 333 2.84 -6.68 -1.52
CA ALA A 333 1.45 -6.98 -1.79
C ALA A 333 0.64 -7.19 -0.51
N HIS A 334 -0.65 -6.94 -0.61
CA HIS A 334 -1.68 -7.40 0.30
C HIS A 334 -2.39 -8.60 -0.37
N LEU A 335 -2.52 -9.71 0.36
CA LEU A 335 -3.21 -10.91 -0.11
C LEU A 335 -4.14 -11.40 1.00
N HIS A 336 -5.22 -12.07 0.60
CA HIS A 336 -6.06 -12.85 1.49
C HIS A 336 -5.52 -14.27 1.66
N PHE A 337 -6.08 -14.98 2.64
CA PHE A 337 -5.72 -16.37 2.91
C PHE A 337 -5.87 -17.26 1.66
N GLY A 338 -4.87 -18.09 1.40
CA GLY A 338 -4.80 -18.94 0.22
C GLY A 338 -4.01 -18.33 -0.95
N GLY A 339 -3.53 -17.09 -0.80
CA GLY A 339 -2.55 -16.50 -1.71
C GLY A 339 -1.24 -17.31 -1.72
N VAL A 340 -0.58 -17.32 -2.87
CA VAL A 340 0.71 -17.99 -3.11
C VAL A 340 1.80 -16.97 -3.36
N ASN A 341 1.53 -15.98 -4.21
CA ASN A 341 2.37 -14.81 -4.41
C ASN A 341 1.61 -13.72 -5.19
N ALA A 342 2.21 -12.54 -5.20
CA ALA A 342 1.86 -11.47 -6.10
C ALA A 342 3.15 -10.92 -6.72
N THR A 343 3.17 -10.75 -8.03
CA THR A 343 4.37 -10.26 -8.72
C THR A 343 4.04 -9.14 -9.68
N LEU A 344 4.77 -8.03 -9.55
CA LEU A 344 4.72 -6.90 -10.46
C LEU A 344 5.87 -7.02 -11.47
N TYR A 345 5.52 -6.99 -12.75
CA TYR A 345 6.47 -7.10 -13.86
C TYR A 345 6.51 -5.81 -14.68
N GLY A 346 7.70 -5.50 -15.19
CA GLY A 346 7.88 -4.51 -16.24
C GLY A 346 7.38 -5.01 -17.60
N GLN A 347 7.29 -4.11 -18.57
CA GLN A 347 6.79 -4.41 -19.91
C GLN A 347 7.68 -5.41 -20.66
N ASP A 348 8.98 -5.40 -20.37
CA ASP A 348 9.99 -6.32 -20.89
C ASP A 348 10.00 -7.68 -20.19
N GLY A 349 9.08 -7.91 -19.23
CA GLY A 349 8.96 -9.14 -18.46
C GLY A 349 9.89 -9.22 -17.25
N ARG A 350 10.69 -8.17 -16.96
CA ARG A 350 11.52 -8.15 -15.75
C ARG A 350 10.66 -8.15 -14.50
N VAL A 351 11.11 -8.83 -13.46
CA VAL A 351 10.46 -8.76 -12.14
C VAL A 351 10.83 -7.43 -11.49
N ILE A 352 9.83 -6.58 -11.23
CA ILE A 352 10.00 -5.35 -10.44
C ILE A 352 10.01 -5.71 -8.95
N CYS A 353 9.01 -6.48 -8.52
CA CYS A 353 8.94 -7.00 -7.17
C CYS A 353 8.02 -8.23 -7.11
N SER A 354 8.45 -9.26 -6.37
CA SER A 354 7.64 -10.43 -6.05
C SER A 354 7.45 -10.51 -4.55
N SER A 355 6.20 -10.51 -4.11
CA SER A 355 5.77 -10.52 -2.71
C SER A 355 5.08 -11.85 -2.42
N LYS A 356 5.49 -12.52 -1.34
CA LYS A 356 5.02 -13.86 -0.95
C LYS A 356 4.42 -13.82 0.46
N PRO A 357 3.32 -14.55 0.69
CA PRO A 357 2.71 -14.65 2.00
C PRO A 357 3.55 -15.49 2.97
N GLU A 358 3.55 -15.06 4.23
CA GLU A 358 4.09 -15.79 5.36
C GLU A 358 2.92 -16.25 6.23
N TYR A 359 2.77 -17.57 6.35
CA TYR A 359 1.71 -18.19 7.15
C TYR A 359 2.26 -18.61 8.51
N GLY A 360 1.49 -18.31 9.56
CA GLY A 360 1.85 -18.69 10.91
C GLY A 360 1.86 -20.21 11.09
N THR A 361 2.59 -20.66 12.12
CA THR A 361 2.80 -22.07 12.44
C THR A 361 2.53 -22.45 13.89
N GLY A 362 2.35 -21.46 14.76
CA GLY A 362 2.16 -21.60 16.21
C GLY A 362 0.81 -21.07 16.70
N GLU A 363 0.74 -20.74 17.98
CA GLU A 363 -0.48 -20.21 18.64
C GLU A 363 -0.24 -18.81 19.23
N GLU A 364 1.00 -18.35 19.24
CA GLU A 364 1.38 -17.04 19.69
C GLU A 364 0.91 -15.94 18.74
N VAL A 365 0.66 -14.77 19.32
CA VAL A 365 0.26 -13.57 18.59
C VAL A 365 1.34 -13.20 17.57
N GLY A 366 0.96 -13.14 16.30
CA GLY A 366 1.87 -12.87 15.18
C GLY A 366 2.51 -14.11 14.53
N ASN A 367 2.18 -15.32 14.96
CA ASN A 367 2.56 -16.57 14.30
C ASN A 367 1.39 -17.57 14.29
N GLU A 368 0.15 -17.10 14.25
CA GLU A 368 -1.05 -17.93 14.35
C GLU A 368 -1.16 -18.93 13.19
N LYS A 369 -1.24 -20.21 13.53
CA LYS A 369 -1.22 -21.31 12.57
C LYS A 369 -2.33 -21.19 11.55
N GLY A 370 -1.94 -21.15 10.28
CA GLY A 370 -2.88 -21.10 9.16
C GLY A 370 -3.50 -19.71 8.93
N PHE A 371 -3.03 -18.68 9.62
CA PHE A 371 -3.32 -17.29 9.30
C PHE A 371 -2.18 -16.69 8.49
N LEU A 372 -2.51 -15.73 7.64
CA LEU A 372 -1.51 -14.88 7.00
C LEU A 372 -1.00 -13.89 8.06
N VAL A 373 0.27 -14.00 8.42
CA VAL A 373 0.89 -13.19 9.49
C VAL A 373 1.93 -12.22 8.96
N GLY A 374 2.34 -12.36 7.70
CA GLY A 374 3.32 -11.50 7.05
C GLY A 374 3.28 -11.60 5.53
N MET A 375 3.96 -10.66 4.88
CA MET A 375 4.25 -10.66 3.45
C MET A 375 5.71 -10.26 3.24
N THR A 376 6.40 -10.93 2.31
CA THR A 376 7.74 -10.50 1.90
C THR A 376 7.65 -9.20 1.09
N THR A 377 8.65 -8.34 1.28
CA THR A 377 8.69 -7.01 0.64
C THR A 377 10.01 -6.79 -0.09
N CYS A 378 9.99 -6.04 -1.18
CA CYS A 378 11.17 -5.71 -1.96
C CYS A 378 11.74 -4.35 -1.55
N TYR A 379 13.06 -4.32 -1.38
CA TYR A 379 13.86 -3.10 -1.17
C TYR A 379 15.01 -3.11 -2.18
N PRO A 380 14.74 -2.78 -3.46
CA PRO A 380 15.80 -2.73 -4.46
C PRO A 380 16.86 -1.69 -4.09
N ASN A 381 18.07 -1.87 -4.62
CA ASN A 381 19.11 -0.86 -4.45
C ASN A 381 18.66 0.45 -5.11
N PRO A 382 18.83 1.62 -4.46
CA PRO A 382 18.46 2.90 -5.04
C PRO A 382 18.99 3.08 -6.48
N GLY A 383 18.07 3.33 -7.41
CA GLY A 383 18.40 3.52 -8.83
C GLY A 383 18.49 2.23 -9.66
N SER A 384 18.37 1.03 -9.07
CA SER A 384 18.55 -0.23 -9.81
C SER A 384 17.29 -0.72 -10.54
N VAL A 385 16.12 -0.31 -10.09
CA VAL A 385 14.83 -0.69 -10.70
C VAL A 385 14.12 0.59 -11.12
N LYS A 386 14.17 0.89 -12.42
CA LYS A 386 13.45 2.02 -13.01
C LYS A 386 12.09 1.55 -13.52
N VAL A 387 11.05 2.36 -13.40
CA VAL A 387 9.83 2.25 -14.21
C VAL A 387 9.83 3.43 -15.16
N VAL A 388 9.58 3.18 -16.45
CA VAL A 388 9.62 4.24 -17.46
C VAL A 388 8.23 4.78 -17.76
N ASP A 389 8.16 6.08 -18.05
CA ASP A 389 6.92 6.71 -18.51
C ASP A 389 6.39 6.00 -19.78
N GLY A 390 5.10 5.65 -19.75
CA GLY A 390 4.41 4.89 -20.77
C GLY A 390 4.63 3.37 -20.71
N GLU A 391 5.44 2.86 -19.78
CA GLU A 391 5.63 1.42 -19.59
C GLU A 391 4.33 0.75 -19.15
N THR A 392 3.98 -0.39 -19.75
CA THR A 392 2.86 -1.20 -19.26
C THR A 392 3.34 -2.19 -18.21
N LEU A 393 2.96 -1.95 -16.95
CA LEU A 393 3.23 -2.87 -15.86
C LEU A 393 2.21 -4.01 -15.85
N THR A 394 2.65 -5.22 -15.50
CA THR A 394 1.75 -6.36 -15.33
C THR A 394 1.75 -6.78 -13.86
N LEU A 395 0.59 -6.69 -13.20
CA LEU A 395 0.38 -7.24 -11.86
C LEU A 395 -0.22 -8.64 -12.00
N GLU A 396 0.42 -9.61 -11.40
CA GLU A 396 -0.01 -11.02 -11.34
C GLU A 396 -0.30 -11.42 -9.89
N SER A 397 -1.44 -12.07 -9.69
CA SER A 397 -1.89 -12.63 -8.43
C SER A 397 -2.07 -14.14 -8.57
N VAL A 398 -1.48 -14.91 -7.67
CA VAL A 398 -1.59 -16.38 -7.66
C VAL A 398 -2.20 -16.85 -6.36
N TYR A 399 -3.26 -17.65 -6.46
CA TYR A 399 -3.96 -18.27 -5.33
C TYR A 399 -4.05 -19.78 -5.51
N VAL A 400 -4.12 -20.53 -4.40
CA VAL A 400 -4.45 -21.96 -4.44
C VAL A 400 -5.92 -22.13 -4.84
N GLY A 401 -6.16 -22.86 -5.92
CA GLY A 401 -7.48 -23.05 -6.54
C GLY A 401 -8.26 -24.27 -6.03
N ASN A 402 -7.75 -25.03 -5.06
CA ASN A 402 -8.40 -26.28 -4.64
C ASN A 402 -9.81 -26.06 -4.06
N THR A 403 -10.11 -24.86 -3.58
CA THR A 403 -11.38 -24.48 -2.97
C THR A 403 -11.88 -23.19 -3.58
N SER A 404 -13.18 -23.09 -3.82
CA SER A 404 -13.77 -21.81 -4.22
C SER A 404 -13.60 -20.78 -3.12
N ARG A 405 -13.29 -19.54 -3.50
CA ARG A 405 -13.11 -18.41 -2.59
C ARG A 405 -13.80 -17.17 -3.13
N THR A 406 -14.21 -16.32 -2.21
CA THR A 406 -14.92 -15.07 -2.48
C THR A 406 -14.18 -13.93 -1.80
N GLY A 407 -14.40 -12.70 -2.28
CA GLY A 407 -13.79 -11.53 -1.68
C GLY A 407 -12.27 -11.53 -1.71
N LEU A 408 -11.62 -12.19 -2.67
CA LEU A 408 -10.17 -12.19 -2.77
C LEU A 408 -9.67 -10.83 -3.23
N MET A 409 -8.72 -10.26 -2.49
CA MET A 409 -8.04 -9.02 -2.85
C MET A 409 -6.59 -9.30 -3.26
N ASN A 410 -6.08 -8.51 -4.18
CA ASN A 410 -4.65 -8.36 -4.39
C ASN A 410 -4.38 -6.90 -4.73
N ASP A 411 -3.97 -6.18 -3.69
CA ASP A 411 -3.47 -4.84 -3.81
C ASP A 411 -1.94 -4.89 -3.76
N PHE A 412 -1.28 -4.13 -4.62
CA PHE A 412 0.18 -4.04 -4.64
C PHE A 412 0.60 -2.61 -4.35
N THR A 413 1.31 -2.39 -3.25
CA THR A 413 1.89 -1.08 -2.92
C THR A 413 3.28 -0.97 -3.52
N LEU A 414 3.51 0.09 -4.29
CA LEU A 414 4.81 0.49 -4.81
C LEU A 414 5.12 1.90 -4.32
N LEU A 415 6.28 2.09 -3.72
CA LEU A 415 6.79 3.43 -3.41
C LEU A 415 7.87 3.79 -4.41
N ASP A 416 7.69 4.94 -5.03
CA ASP A 416 8.50 5.41 -6.14
C ASP A 416 9.01 6.84 -5.89
N LEU A 417 10.22 7.12 -6.34
CA LEU A 417 10.79 8.46 -6.46
C LEU A 417 10.73 8.91 -7.92
N ASP A 418 9.98 9.98 -8.20
CA ASP A 418 9.97 10.63 -9.52
C ASP A 418 11.41 10.93 -10.01
N ALA A 419 11.67 10.62 -11.28
CA ALA A 419 12.94 10.90 -11.96
C ALA A 419 13.41 12.36 -11.88
N ILE A 420 12.50 13.35 -11.77
CA ILE A 420 12.87 14.76 -11.50
C ILE A 420 13.51 14.90 -10.12
N GLY A 421 12.96 14.20 -9.13
CA GLY A 421 13.52 14.10 -7.78
C GLY A 421 14.94 13.54 -7.79
N CYS A 422 15.22 12.50 -8.60
CA CYS A 422 16.59 12.00 -8.71
C CYS A 422 17.53 12.92 -9.53
N LYS A 423 17.05 13.63 -10.57
CA LYS A 423 17.88 14.63 -11.29
C LYS A 423 18.27 15.82 -10.40
N SER A 424 17.34 16.35 -9.61
CA SER A 424 17.64 17.44 -8.66
C SER A 424 18.73 17.05 -7.64
N LEU A 425 18.78 15.78 -7.24
CA LEU A 425 19.85 15.24 -6.39
C LEU A 425 21.20 15.21 -7.07
N GLN A 426 21.24 14.83 -8.36
CA GLN A 426 22.47 14.86 -9.14
C GLN A 426 23.01 16.28 -9.25
N ASP A 427 22.15 17.27 -9.51
CA ASP A 427 22.55 18.67 -9.61
C ASP A 427 23.05 19.23 -8.27
N LYS A 428 22.33 18.96 -7.17
CA LYS A 428 22.75 19.38 -5.82
C LYS A 428 24.07 18.74 -5.38
N ARG A 429 24.31 17.46 -5.71
CA ARG A 429 25.60 16.79 -5.45
C ARG A 429 26.72 17.30 -6.35
N GLY A 430 26.41 17.60 -7.61
CA GLY A 430 27.34 18.25 -8.54
C GLY A 430 27.82 19.59 -8.00
N LEU A 431 26.90 20.42 -7.53
CA LEU A 431 27.19 21.69 -6.86
C LEU A 431 28.02 21.49 -5.57
N PHE A 432 27.66 20.55 -4.70
CA PHE A 432 28.40 20.31 -3.44
C PHE A 432 29.83 19.82 -3.68
N ASN A 433 30.05 18.96 -4.69
CA ASN A 433 31.37 18.51 -5.10
C ASN A 433 32.19 19.63 -5.77
N LEU A 434 31.54 20.55 -6.50
CA LEU A 434 32.18 21.74 -7.06
C LEU A 434 32.63 22.72 -5.95
N PHE A 435 31.84 22.87 -4.88
CA PHE A 435 32.23 23.64 -3.69
C PHE A 435 33.40 23.01 -2.93
N LEU A 436 33.45 21.68 -2.81
CA LEU A 436 34.57 20.98 -2.17
C LEU A 436 35.85 20.99 -3.03
N SER A 437 35.73 20.93 -4.36
CA SER A 437 36.89 21.02 -5.25
C SER A 437 37.44 22.46 -5.28
N THR A 438 36.58 23.47 -5.31
CA THR A 438 37.00 24.88 -5.23
C THR A 438 37.61 25.23 -3.87
N ALA A 439 37.12 24.67 -2.76
CA ALA A 439 37.73 24.83 -1.43
C ALA A 439 39.10 24.12 -1.29
N ARG A 440 39.35 23.03 -2.03
CA ARG A 440 40.67 22.39 -2.12
C ARG A 440 41.64 23.13 -3.04
N VAL A 441 41.14 23.78 -4.09
CA VAL A 441 41.99 24.60 -4.98
C VAL A 441 42.40 25.90 -4.29
N THR A 442 41.55 26.51 -3.46
CA THR A 442 41.91 27.74 -2.72
C THR A 442 42.82 27.50 -1.51
N SER A 443 42.88 26.28 -0.97
CA SER A 443 43.82 25.89 0.09
C SER A 443 45.19 25.42 -0.43
N GLY A 444 45.32 25.16 -1.73
CA GLY A 444 46.60 24.79 -2.37
C GLY A 444 47.49 25.95 -2.81
N PHE A 445 47.03 27.21 -2.69
CA PHE A 445 47.78 28.42 -3.07
C PHE A 445 48.34 29.22 -1.90
N LEU A 446 48.31 28.68 -0.66
CA LEU A 446 48.83 29.36 0.53
C LEU A 446 49.96 28.63 1.27
N THR A 447 50.52 27.56 0.72
CA THR A 447 51.78 26.97 1.21
C THR A 447 52.56 26.33 0.06
N GLY A 448 53.70 26.94 -0.31
CA GLY A 448 54.68 26.39 -1.25
C GLY A 448 55.19 27.41 -2.24
#